data_AF-A0A7C6LE57-F1
#
_entry.id   AF-A0A7C6LE57-F1
#
_cell.length_a   1.000
_cell.length_b   1.000
_cell.length_c   1.000
_cell.angle_alpha   90.00
_cell.angle_beta   90.00
_cell.angle_gamma   90.00
#
_symmetry.space_group_name_H-M   'P 1'
#
loop_
_entity.id
_entity.type
_entity.pdbx_description
1 polymer ?
#
loop_
_entity_poly.entity_id
_entity_poly.type
_entity_poly.pdbx_seq_one_letter_code
_entity_poly.pdbx_strand_id
1 'polypeptide(L)'
;MIMMDADAAQPQTKRKAADALGLLEVKGEAFGCRLLDLAAKSAPLRETYGRFVCPGKMLLFIYGSAAAVQTAIAAAKAITDAEVKAEAMTMTEATATDQTGEAGGMLITSLFLPAVHNSLWPAMTGVTPLSPNYMDCGLALVETYSVASVLEAADAMAKAASITLLRIRMASGLSGKGLIVAGGKVADLREAGQAAMKSIGDMLADLRIIPHPHPELWALV
;
A
#
# COMPACT_ATOMS: atom_id res chain seq x y z
N MET A 1 -11.32 -2.55 22.91
CA MET A 1 -11.18 -1.29 22.16
C MET A 1 -10.07 -0.50 22.83
N ILE A 2 -8.82 -0.81 22.49
CA ILE A 2 -7.68 -0.03 22.98
C ILE A 2 -7.73 1.27 22.18
N MET A 3 -8.13 2.34 22.84
CA MET A 3 -7.98 3.69 22.30
C MET A 3 -6.49 3.89 22.06
N MET A 4 -6.10 4.07 20.80
CA MET A 4 -4.84 4.70 20.46
C MET A 4 -4.99 6.16 20.85
N ASP A 5 -4.11 6.63 21.72
CA ASP A 5 -4.02 8.03 22.12
C ASP A 5 -4.03 8.93 20.88
N ALA A 6 -4.93 9.89 20.86
CA ALA A 6 -5.11 10.90 19.84
C ALA A 6 -3.95 11.92 19.76
N ASP A 7 -2.81 11.61 20.39
CA ASP A 7 -1.61 12.45 20.47
C ASP A 7 -0.41 11.87 19.69
N ALA A 8 -0.66 10.90 18.80
CA ALA A 8 0.29 10.49 17.77
C ALA A 8 0.20 11.40 16.53
N ALA A 9 0.12 12.72 16.73
CA ALA A 9 0.44 13.68 15.68
C ALA A 9 1.97 13.64 15.46
N GLN A 10 2.46 12.61 14.75
CA GLN A 10 3.87 12.57 14.39
C GLN A 10 4.17 13.62 13.31
N PRO A 11 5.31 14.32 13.42
CA PRO A 11 5.54 15.59 12.75
C PRO A 11 5.75 15.38 11.25
N GLN A 12 4.99 16.11 10.44
CA GLN A 12 5.07 16.20 8.97
C GLN A 12 6.44 16.70 8.43
N THR A 13 7.51 16.73 9.22
CA THR A 13 8.73 17.53 8.96
C THR A 13 10.01 16.72 8.67
N LYS A 14 9.94 15.41 8.38
CA LYS A 14 11.14 14.58 8.09
C LYS A 14 11.15 13.79 6.76
N ARG A 15 10.29 14.09 5.79
CA ARG A 15 10.38 13.44 4.46
C ARG A 15 11.39 14.19 3.58
N LYS A 16 12.42 13.47 3.14
CA LYS A 16 13.40 14.00 2.20
C LYS A 16 12.93 13.67 0.79
N ALA A 17 13.23 14.52 -0.18
CA ALA A 17 12.99 14.20 -1.59
C ALA A 17 13.66 12.86 -1.95
N ALA A 18 12.94 12.02 -2.70
CA ALA A 18 13.38 10.72 -3.23
C ALA A 18 13.52 9.55 -2.22
N ASP A 19 12.63 9.48 -1.23
CA ASP A 19 12.48 8.24 -0.45
C ASP A 19 11.88 7.12 -1.31
N ALA A 20 12.13 5.88 -0.90
CA ALA A 20 11.54 4.68 -1.49
C ALA A 20 10.49 4.06 -0.56
N LEU A 21 9.54 3.36 -1.16
CA LEU A 21 8.56 2.51 -0.47
C LEU A 21 8.75 1.05 -0.90
N GLY A 22 8.81 0.16 0.07
CA GLY A 22 8.69 -1.28 -0.09
C GLY A 22 7.35 -1.75 0.43
N LEU A 23 6.76 -2.73 -0.25
CA LEU A 23 5.61 -3.50 0.24
C LEU A 23 5.94 -4.99 0.16
N LEU A 24 5.60 -5.72 1.21
CA LEU A 24 5.48 -7.18 1.21
C LEU A 24 4.08 -7.56 1.68
N GLU A 25 3.38 -8.37 0.89
CA GLU A 25 2.14 -9.04 1.30
C GLU A 25 2.47 -10.50 1.61
N VAL A 26 2.15 -10.96 2.81
CA VAL A 26 2.46 -12.32 3.26
C VAL A 26 1.26 -13.02 3.87
N LYS A 27 1.26 -14.35 3.77
CA LYS A 27 0.33 -15.22 4.50
C LYS A 27 0.82 -15.35 5.94
N GLY A 28 -0.11 -15.28 6.89
CA GLY A 28 0.16 -15.46 8.31
C GLY A 28 0.57 -14.17 9.02
N GLU A 29 -0.20 -13.82 10.05
CA GLU A 29 0.04 -12.61 10.86
C GLU A 29 1.30 -12.73 11.72
N ALA A 30 1.51 -13.89 12.35
CA ALA A 30 2.70 -14.13 13.17
C ALA A 30 3.99 -14.12 12.32
N PHE A 31 3.94 -14.76 11.16
CA PHE A 31 5.06 -14.75 10.21
C PHE A 31 5.34 -13.34 9.69
N GLY A 32 4.29 -12.58 9.36
CA GLY A 32 4.42 -11.17 9.01
C GLY A 32 5.07 -10.32 10.10
N CYS A 33 4.71 -10.50 11.37
CA CYS A 33 5.36 -9.80 12.48
C CYS A 33 6.86 -10.12 12.57
N ARG A 34 7.24 -11.39 12.34
CA ARG A 34 8.65 -11.81 12.29
C ARG A 34 9.39 -11.14 11.13
N LEU A 35 8.80 -11.08 9.95
CA LEU A 35 9.40 -10.40 8.80
C LEU A 35 9.54 -8.89 9.02
N LEU A 36 8.56 -8.26 9.67
CA LEU A 36 8.61 -6.83 9.97
C LEU A 36 9.75 -6.50 10.94
N ASP A 37 9.90 -7.31 12.00
CA ASP A 37 11.01 -7.18 12.96
C ASP A 37 12.37 -7.36 12.26
N LEU A 38 12.51 -8.37 11.41
CA LEU A 38 13.71 -8.59 10.61
C LEU A 38 14.01 -7.41 9.70
N ALA A 39 13.03 -6.97 8.91
CA ALA A 39 13.18 -5.86 7.97
C ALA A 39 13.64 -4.60 8.70
N ALA A 40 13.01 -4.27 9.84
CA ALA A 40 13.39 -3.16 10.70
C ALA A 40 14.84 -3.23 11.20
N LYS A 41 15.37 -4.43 11.45
CA LYS A 41 16.75 -4.66 11.93
C LYS A 41 17.79 -4.72 10.81
N SER A 42 17.37 -4.95 9.57
CA SER A 42 18.28 -5.22 8.44
C SER A 42 18.94 -3.97 7.84
N ALA A 43 18.33 -2.79 8.02
CA ALA A 43 18.78 -1.54 7.43
C ALA A 43 18.27 -0.33 8.23
N PRO A 44 18.91 0.85 8.13
CA PRO A 44 18.44 2.08 8.78
C PRO A 44 17.22 2.65 8.03
N LEU A 45 16.06 2.05 8.29
CA LEU A 45 14.78 2.47 7.73
C LEU A 45 14.25 3.69 8.47
N ARG A 46 13.51 4.54 7.75
CA ARG A 46 12.85 5.70 8.37
C ARG A 46 11.59 5.26 9.11
N GLU A 47 10.76 4.44 8.46
CA GLU A 47 9.52 3.92 9.03
C GLU A 47 9.27 2.49 8.56
N THR A 48 8.65 1.70 9.43
CA THR A 48 8.11 0.37 9.13
C THR A 48 6.69 0.31 9.65
N TYR A 49 5.75 -0.13 8.82
CA TYR A 49 4.33 -0.17 9.17
C TYR A 49 3.74 -1.51 8.76
N GLY A 50 3.04 -2.17 9.70
CA GLY A 50 2.39 -3.45 9.48
C GLY A 50 0.87 -3.29 9.54
N ARG A 51 0.16 -3.98 8.66
CA ARG A 51 -1.31 -4.01 8.68
C ARG A 51 -1.83 -5.42 8.46
N PHE A 52 -2.67 -5.88 9.37
CA PHE A 52 -3.40 -7.14 9.21
C PHE A 52 -4.57 -6.96 8.24
N VAL A 53 -4.77 -7.96 7.39
CA VAL A 53 -5.74 -7.98 6.29
C VAL A 53 -6.44 -9.32 6.26
N CYS A 54 -7.78 -9.30 6.22
CA CYS A 54 -8.55 -10.54 6.22
C CYS A 54 -8.60 -11.23 4.85
N PRO A 55 -8.58 -12.59 4.81
CA PRO A 55 -8.35 -13.50 5.93
C PRO A 55 -6.86 -13.82 6.12
N GLY A 56 -6.27 -13.43 7.26
CA GLY A 56 -4.97 -13.93 7.73
C GLY A 56 -3.74 -13.51 6.93
N LYS A 57 -3.80 -12.38 6.22
CA LYS A 57 -2.67 -11.78 5.51
C LYS A 57 -2.10 -10.61 6.28
N MET A 58 -0.84 -10.29 6.05
CA MET A 58 -0.22 -9.08 6.56
C MET A 58 0.44 -8.30 5.42
N LEU A 59 0.18 -7.00 5.37
CA LEU A 59 0.90 -6.03 4.54
C LEU A 59 2.00 -5.39 5.38
N LEU A 60 3.24 -5.43 4.90
CA LEU A 60 4.39 -4.82 5.51
C LEU A 60 4.88 -3.70 4.60
N PHE A 61 4.88 -2.48 5.11
CA PHE A 61 5.36 -1.30 4.43
C PHE A 61 6.70 -0.89 5.04
N ILE A 62 7.67 -0.61 4.17
CA ILE A 62 9.03 -0.26 4.54
C ILE A 62 9.39 1.04 3.83
N TYR A 63 9.77 2.08 4.59
CA TYR A 63 10.02 3.40 4.04
C TYR A 63 11.41 3.90 4.43
N GLY A 64 12.16 4.46 3.49
CA GLY A 64 13.55 4.87 3.71
C GLY A 64 14.26 5.27 2.43
N SER A 65 15.60 5.27 2.44
CA SER A 65 16.37 5.40 1.20
C SER A 65 16.19 4.16 0.32
N ALA A 66 16.33 4.31 -1.00
CA ALA A 66 16.23 3.21 -1.96
C ALA A 66 17.09 1.99 -1.56
N ALA A 67 18.36 2.23 -1.20
CA ALA A 67 19.27 1.16 -0.77
C ALA A 67 18.80 0.46 0.51
N ALA A 68 18.36 1.22 1.52
CA ALA A 68 17.90 0.63 2.78
C ALA A 68 16.63 -0.22 2.59
N VAL A 69 15.69 0.27 1.78
CA VAL A 69 14.45 -0.46 1.46
C VAL A 69 14.75 -1.73 0.68
N GLN A 70 15.65 -1.69 -0.32
CA GLN A 70 16.04 -2.89 -1.07
C GLN A 70 16.71 -3.94 -0.18
N THR A 71 17.63 -3.52 0.70
CA THR A 71 18.26 -4.41 1.69
C THR A 71 17.21 -5.09 2.56
N ALA A 72 16.23 -4.33 3.06
CA ALA A 72 15.17 -4.88 3.91
C ALA A 72 14.24 -5.85 3.18
N ILE A 73 13.83 -5.53 1.95
CA ILE A 73 13.05 -6.44 1.11
C ILE A 73 13.83 -7.73 0.84
N ALA A 74 15.12 -7.62 0.50
CA ALA A 74 15.98 -8.78 0.23
C ALA A 74 16.14 -9.67 1.46
N ALA A 75 16.37 -9.08 2.64
CA ALA A 75 16.46 -9.81 3.89
C ALA A 75 15.17 -10.58 4.21
N ALA A 76 14.01 -9.95 4.04
CA ALA A 76 12.72 -10.59 4.25
C ALA A 76 12.45 -11.74 3.25
N LYS A 77 12.76 -11.53 1.97
CA LYS A 77 12.62 -12.56 0.93
C LYS A 77 13.52 -13.79 1.18
N ALA A 78 14.74 -13.58 1.68
CA ALA A 78 15.63 -14.68 2.01
C ALA A 78 15.04 -15.61 3.09
N ILE A 79 14.34 -15.06 4.08
CA ILE A 79 13.67 -15.86 5.12
C ILE A 79 12.44 -16.58 4.57
N THR A 80 11.64 -15.92 3.72
CA THR A 80 10.47 -16.59 3.10
C THR A 80 10.91 -17.82 2.29
N ASP A 81 12.00 -17.71 1.55
CA ASP A 81 12.52 -18.82 0.75
C ASP A 81 13.09 -19.95 1.60
N ALA A 82 13.73 -19.61 2.72
CA ALA A 82 14.28 -20.58 3.66
C ALA A 82 13.18 -21.36 4.40
N GLU A 83 12.10 -20.69 4.82
CA GLU A 83 10.98 -21.34 5.50
C GLU A 83 10.17 -22.25 4.56
N VAL A 84 9.94 -21.83 3.31
CA VAL A 84 9.30 -22.69 2.29
C VAL A 84 10.13 -23.96 2.05
N LYS A 85 11.46 -23.84 2.00
CA LYS A 85 12.35 -25.01 1.86
C LYS A 85 12.33 -25.91 3.09
N ALA A 86 12.24 -25.34 4.29
CA ALA A 86 12.13 -26.11 5.53
C ALA A 86 10.81 -26.88 5.63
N GLU A 87 9.68 -26.27 5.24
CA GLU A 87 8.37 -26.92 5.20
C GLU A 87 8.30 -28.03 4.14
N ALA A 88 8.92 -27.84 2.98
CA ALA A 88 9.01 -28.88 1.95
C ALA A 88 9.85 -30.10 2.39
N MET A 89 10.79 -29.90 3.32
CA MET A 89 11.71 -30.94 3.80
C MET A 89 11.13 -31.77 4.96
N THR A 90 10.08 -31.29 5.64
CA THR A 90 9.40 -32.02 6.74
C THR A 90 8.17 -32.82 6.30
N MET A 91 7.79 -32.76 5.02
CA MET A 91 6.65 -33.47 4.43
C MET A 91 7.02 -34.91 4.01
N THR A 92 7.20 -35.79 4.99
CA THR A 92 6.94 -37.23 4.83
C THR A 92 5.66 -37.58 5.59
N GLU A 93 4.63 -37.92 4.82
CA GLU A 93 3.33 -38.53 5.19
C GLU A 93 2.29 -37.66 5.95
N ALA A 94 1.32 -37.10 5.22
CA ALA A 94 -0.11 -37.13 5.60
C ALA A 94 -1.05 -36.61 4.48
N THR A 95 -1.92 -37.52 4.03
CA THR A 95 -3.24 -37.41 3.37
C THR A 95 -3.65 -36.15 2.62
N ALA A 96 -3.91 -36.34 1.32
CA ALA A 96 -4.62 -35.43 0.45
C ALA A 96 -6.07 -35.20 0.92
N THR A 97 -6.44 -33.94 1.11
CA THR A 97 -7.81 -33.45 0.98
C THR A 97 -7.80 -32.22 0.08
N ASP A 98 -8.66 -32.29 -0.93
CA ASP A 98 -8.95 -31.31 -1.96
C ASP A 98 -9.16 -29.89 -1.41
N GLN A 99 -8.18 -29.02 -1.68
CA GLN A 99 -8.37 -27.57 -1.79
C GLN A 99 -7.53 -27.08 -2.96
N THR A 100 -8.18 -26.59 -4.01
CA THR A 100 -7.57 -25.81 -5.08
C THR A 100 -7.04 -24.50 -4.50
N GLY A 101 -5.85 -24.53 -3.93
CA GLY A 101 -5.08 -23.38 -3.49
C GLY A 101 -3.63 -23.64 -3.85
N GLU A 102 -3.08 -22.83 -4.74
CA GLU A 102 -1.73 -22.94 -5.29
C GLU A 102 -0.71 -23.34 -4.20
N ALA A 103 0.11 -24.35 -4.50
CA ALA A 103 1.32 -24.68 -3.75
C ALA A 103 2.23 -23.44 -3.75
N GLY A 104 2.05 -22.55 -2.78
CA GLY A 104 2.52 -21.17 -2.92
C GLY A 104 2.97 -20.63 -1.58
N GLY A 105 4.28 -20.35 -1.48
CA GLY A 105 4.97 -19.96 -0.27
C GLY A 105 4.39 -18.77 0.50
N MET A 106 5.02 -18.45 1.63
CA MET A 106 4.52 -17.43 2.57
C MET A 106 4.43 -16.01 1.98
N LEU A 107 5.19 -15.70 0.92
CA LEU A 107 5.16 -14.41 0.22
C LEU A 107 4.09 -14.42 -0.88
N ILE A 108 3.12 -13.50 -0.79
CA ILE A 108 2.07 -13.32 -1.80
C ILE A 108 2.52 -12.31 -2.86
N THR A 109 3.09 -11.18 -2.44
CA THR A 109 3.47 -10.09 -3.35
C THR A 109 4.60 -9.27 -2.76
N SER A 110 5.44 -8.71 -3.63
CA SER A 110 6.45 -7.70 -3.26
C SER A 110 6.45 -6.55 -4.25
N LEU A 111 6.54 -5.32 -3.76
CA LEU A 111 6.66 -4.11 -4.57
C LEU A 111 7.81 -3.24 -4.04
N PHE A 112 8.50 -2.56 -4.95
CA PHE A 112 9.52 -1.56 -4.64
C PHE A 112 9.32 -0.32 -5.52
N LEU A 113 9.01 0.82 -4.89
CA LEU A 113 8.89 2.14 -5.51
C LEU A 113 10.12 2.97 -5.13
N PRO A 114 11.09 3.20 -6.03
CA PRO A 114 12.40 3.76 -5.68
C PRO A 114 12.40 5.26 -5.33
N ALA A 115 11.37 6.00 -5.74
CA ALA A 115 11.29 7.45 -5.58
C ALA A 115 9.82 7.85 -5.38
N VAL A 116 9.22 7.43 -4.28
CA VAL A 116 7.79 7.56 -4.02
C VAL A 116 7.41 9.02 -3.73
N HIS A 117 6.23 9.43 -4.20
CA HIS A 117 5.72 10.77 -3.94
C HIS A 117 5.40 10.98 -2.45
N ASN A 118 5.75 12.15 -1.93
CA ASN A 118 5.64 12.46 -0.49
C ASN A 118 4.20 12.44 0.06
N SER A 119 3.19 12.58 -0.82
CA SER A 119 1.77 12.50 -0.45
C SER A 119 1.23 11.07 -0.36
N LEU A 120 2.00 10.06 -0.78
CA LEU A 120 1.54 8.67 -0.74
C LEU A 120 1.35 8.20 0.72
N TRP A 121 2.33 8.44 1.58
CA TRP A 121 2.28 7.98 2.97
C TRP A 121 1.12 8.59 3.78
N PRO A 122 0.88 9.93 3.80
CA PRO A 122 -0.27 10.51 4.49
C PRO A 122 -1.60 9.98 3.99
N ALA A 123 -1.73 9.78 2.68
CA ALA A 123 -2.95 9.25 2.08
C ALA A 123 -3.18 7.79 2.50
N MET A 124 -2.10 7.02 2.63
CA MET A 124 -2.12 5.63 3.08
C MET A 124 -2.45 5.48 4.56
N THR A 125 -1.92 6.37 5.41
CA THR A 125 -2.12 6.33 6.87
C THR A 125 -3.31 7.18 7.35
N GLY A 126 -3.98 7.90 6.45
CA GLY A 126 -5.17 8.68 6.75
C GLY A 126 -4.91 10.03 7.42
N VAL A 127 -3.73 10.61 7.22
CA VAL A 127 -3.30 11.89 7.82
C VAL A 127 -2.91 12.92 6.75
N THR A 128 -3.54 12.86 5.58
CA THR A 128 -3.33 13.85 4.50
C THR A 128 -3.68 15.25 4.99
N PRO A 129 -2.77 16.22 4.89
CA PRO A 129 -3.10 17.61 5.20
C PRO A 129 -4.06 18.17 4.14
N LEU A 130 -5.19 18.72 4.57
CA LEU A 130 -6.23 19.26 3.69
C LEU A 130 -6.23 20.78 3.72
N SER A 131 -6.39 21.40 2.54
CA SER A 131 -6.68 22.83 2.47
C SER A 131 -8.07 23.14 3.02
N PRO A 132 -8.34 24.35 3.55
CA PRO A 132 -9.67 24.72 4.05
C PRO A 132 -10.81 24.47 3.04
N ASN A 133 -10.53 24.65 1.75
CA ASN A 133 -11.51 24.52 0.66
C ASN A 133 -11.39 23.18 -0.09
N TYR A 134 -10.90 22.12 0.57
CA TYR A 134 -10.69 20.84 -0.11
C TYR A 134 -11.99 20.23 -0.67
N MET A 135 -13.16 20.63 -0.15
CA MET A 135 -14.47 20.16 -0.60
C MET A 135 -14.98 20.86 -1.87
N ASP A 136 -14.33 21.93 -2.31
CA ASP A 136 -14.73 22.73 -3.49
C ASP A 136 -14.12 22.18 -4.79
N CYS A 137 -13.37 21.07 -4.73
CA CYS A 137 -12.70 20.47 -5.88
C CYS A 137 -13.45 19.27 -6.45
N GLY A 138 -13.02 18.81 -7.63
CA GLY A 138 -13.49 17.54 -8.18
C GLY A 138 -12.88 16.36 -7.42
N LEU A 139 -13.50 15.19 -7.54
CA LEU A 139 -12.97 13.94 -6.99
C LEU A 139 -12.63 12.94 -8.10
N ALA A 140 -11.52 12.23 -7.93
CA ALA A 140 -11.21 11.01 -8.66
C ALA A 140 -11.25 9.80 -7.70
N LEU A 141 -11.87 8.72 -8.16
CA LEU A 141 -11.96 7.43 -7.52
C LEU A 141 -11.30 6.41 -8.45
N VAL A 142 -10.22 5.78 -8.01
CA VAL A 142 -9.49 4.78 -8.80
C VAL A 142 -9.48 3.46 -8.04
N GLU A 143 -10.17 2.46 -8.57
CA GLU A 143 -10.21 1.12 -7.98
C GLU A 143 -9.25 0.19 -8.74
N THR A 144 -8.50 -0.64 -8.00
CA THR A 144 -7.50 -1.55 -8.56
C THR A 144 -7.66 -2.96 -8.01
N TYR A 145 -7.20 -3.98 -8.74
CA TYR A 145 -7.37 -5.39 -8.34
C TYR A 145 -6.38 -5.88 -7.27
N SER A 146 -5.31 -5.15 -6.95
CA SER A 146 -4.36 -5.52 -5.89
C SER A 146 -3.92 -4.33 -5.03
N VAL A 147 -3.28 -4.63 -3.89
CA VAL A 147 -2.64 -3.63 -3.04
C VAL A 147 -1.37 -3.05 -3.70
N ALA A 148 -0.63 -3.84 -4.45
CA ALA A 148 0.54 -3.31 -5.17
C ALA A 148 0.12 -2.29 -6.23
N SER A 149 -0.91 -2.61 -7.02
CA SER A 149 -1.39 -1.71 -8.08
C SER A 149 -1.95 -0.40 -7.53
N VAL A 150 -2.60 -0.40 -6.36
CA VAL A 150 -3.13 0.86 -5.80
C VAL A 150 -2.01 1.82 -5.40
N LEU A 151 -0.87 1.30 -4.94
CA LEU A 151 0.28 2.12 -4.57
C LEU A 151 1.02 2.65 -5.80
N GLU A 152 1.23 1.79 -6.81
CA GLU A 152 1.81 2.17 -8.09
C GLU A 152 0.97 3.26 -8.79
N ALA A 153 -0.34 3.06 -8.87
CA ALA A 153 -1.24 4.02 -9.47
C ALA A 153 -1.25 5.35 -8.71
N ALA A 154 -1.34 5.32 -7.38
CA ALA A 154 -1.36 6.55 -6.57
C ALA A 154 -0.04 7.33 -6.68
N ASP A 155 1.10 6.64 -6.72
CA ASP A 155 2.41 7.27 -6.94
C ASP A 155 2.50 7.90 -8.34
N ALA A 156 2.06 7.18 -9.38
CA ALA A 156 2.01 7.70 -10.75
C ALA A 156 1.09 8.92 -10.87
N MET A 157 -0.10 8.87 -10.27
CA MET A 157 -1.07 9.97 -10.23
C MET A 157 -0.47 11.23 -9.61
N ALA A 158 0.15 11.11 -8.44
CA ALA A 158 0.69 12.25 -7.71
C ALA A 158 1.93 12.87 -8.37
N LYS A 159 2.65 12.09 -9.18
CA LYS A 159 3.77 12.59 -10.00
C LYS A 159 3.33 13.26 -11.29
N ALA A 160 2.18 12.86 -11.83
CA ALA A 160 1.72 13.34 -13.13
C ALA A 160 1.04 14.71 -13.06
N ALA A 161 0.28 14.99 -12.01
CA ALA A 161 -0.54 16.19 -11.95
C ALA A 161 -0.63 16.79 -10.54
N SER A 162 -1.06 18.06 -10.48
CA SER A 162 -1.27 18.79 -9.22
C SER A 162 -2.57 18.36 -8.53
N ILE A 163 -2.55 17.19 -7.90
CA ILE A 163 -3.67 16.62 -7.15
C ILE A 163 -3.33 16.44 -5.67
N THR A 164 -4.37 16.35 -4.84
CA THR A 164 -4.25 15.92 -3.44
C THR A 164 -4.70 14.47 -3.34
N LEU A 165 -3.81 13.55 -2.95
CA LEU A 165 -4.20 12.20 -2.56
C LEU A 165 -4.89 12.27 -1.19
N LEU A 166 -6.22 12.22 -1.18
CA LEU A 166 -7.03 12.33 0.03
C LEU A 166 -6.93 11.06 0.86
N ARG A 167 -7.05 9.89 0.20
CA ARG A 167 -7.00 8.60 0.87
C ARG A 167 -6.60 7.46 -0.06
N ILE A 168 -5.89 6.49 0.49
CA ILE A 168 -5.62 5.20 -0.15
C ILE A 168 -6.15 4.12 0.77
N ARG A 169 -7.20 3.43 0.34
CA ARG A 169 -7.80 2.31 1.07
C ARG A 169 -7.29 1.01 0.48
N MET A 170 -6.57 0.24 1.29
CA MET A 170 -6.06 -1.08 0.91
C MET A 170 -6.81 -2.16 1.66
N ALA A 171 -7.24 -3.22 0.97
CA ALA A 171 -7.57 -4.53 1.54
C ALA A 171 -8.33 -4.51 2.89
N SER A 172 -9.47 -3.83 2.94
CA SER A 172 -10.37 -3.84 4.11
C SER A 172 -11.79 -4.16 3.65
N GLY A 173 -12.13 -5.45 3.61
CA GLY A 173 -13.40 -5.92 3.04
C GLY A 173 -13.47 -5.79 1.51
N LEU A 174 -12.33 -5.60 0.85
CA LEU A 174 -12.21 -5.36 -0.59
C LEU A 174 -11.61 -6.55 -1.37
N SER A 175 -11.48 -7.73 -0.74
CA SER A 175 -10.94 -8.94 -1.38
C SER A 175 -9.60 -8.72 -2.10
N GLY A 176 -8.69 -7.95 -1.52
CA GLY A 176 -7.37 -7.63 -2.10
C GLY A 176 -7.33 -6.38 -2.98
N LYS A 177 -8.48 -5.81 -3.34
CA LYS A 177 -8.55 -4.55 -4.10
C LYS A 177 -8.07 -3.34 -3.29
N GLY A 178 -7.74 -2.28 -4.02
CA GLY A 178 -7.44 -0.96 -3.47
C GLY A 178 -8.30 0.13 -4.09
N LEU A 179 -8.51 1.22 -3.34
CA LEU A 179 -9.21 2.42 -3.79
C LEU A 179 -8.37 3.65 -3.47
N ILE A 180 -8.12 4.47 -4.49
CA ILE A 180 -7.54 5.81 -4.37
C ILE A 180 -8.69 6.81 -4.41
N VAL A 181 -8.68 7.76 -3.48
CA VAL A 181 -9.51 8.96 -3.54
C VAL A 181 -8.60 10.17 -3.63
N ALA A 182 -8.78 10.98 -4.68
CA ALA A 182 -7.99 12.17 -4.92
C ALA A 182 -8.86 13.38 -5.22
N GLY A 183 -8.44 14.56 -4.75
CA GLY A 183 -9.09 15.84 -4.98
C GLY A 183 -8.25 16.75 -5.87
N GLY A 184 -8.88 17.56 -6.71
CA GLY A 184 -8.18 18.51 -7.56
C GLY A 184 -9.04 19.14 -8.65
N LYS A 185 -8.40 19.87 -9.57
CA LYS A 185 -9.08 20.35 -10.78
C LYS A 185 -9.39 19.17 -11.69
N VAL A 186 -10.52 19.21 -12.39
CA VAL A 186 -10.96 18.11 -13.28
C VAL A 186 -9.91 17.76 -14.35
N ALA A 187 -9.19 18.75 -14.88
CA ALA A 187 -8.12 18.51 -15.84
C ALA A 187 -6.96 17.70 -15.21
N ASP A 188 -6.47 18.13 -14.05
CA ASP A 188 -5.40 17.46 -13.30
C ASP A 188 -5.81 16.04 -12.90
N LEU A 189 -7.07 15.85 -12.49
CA LEU A 189 -7.61 14.53 -12.14
C LEU A 189 -7.68 13.58 -13.35
N ARG A 190 -7.97 14.10 -14.55
CA ARG A 190 -7.97 13.30 -15.79
C ARG A 190 -6.55 12.89 -16.18
N GLU A 191 -5.60 13.81 -16.10
CA GLU A 191 -4.18 13.54 -16.35
C GLU A 191 -3.63 12.50 -15.36
N ALA A 192 -3.89 12.69 -14.07
CA ALA A 192 -3.55 11.71 -13.04
C ALA A 192 -4.18 10.33 -13.32
N GLY A 193 -5.47 10.30 -13.65
CA GLY A 193 -6.17 9.06 -14.01
C GLY A 193 -5.53 8.34 -15.20
N GLN A 194 -5.10 9.07 -16.23
CA GLN A 194 -4.36 8.50 -17.37
C GLN A 194 -3.00 7.93 -16.95
N ALA A 195 -2.28 8.61 -16.05
CA ALA A 195 -1.04 8.10 -15.49
C ALA A 195 -1.25 6.80 -14.71
N ALA A 196 -2.32 6.71 -13.90
CA ALA A 196 -2.72 5.47 -13.23
C ALA A 196 -2.95 4.34 -14.26
N MET A 197 -3.84 4.55 -15.23
CA MET A 197 -4.16 3.56 -16.26
C MET A 197 -2.91 3.05 -16.99
N LYS A 198 -2.00 3.96 -17.34
CA LYS A 198 -0.72 3.60 -17.98
C LYS A 198 0.20 2.80 -17.05
N SER A 199 0.24 3.14 -15.76
CA SER A 199 1.13 2.51 -14.79
C SER A 199 0.73 1.08 -14.45
N ILE A 200 -0.57 0.80 -14.32
CA ILE A 200 -1.06 -0.50 -13.80
C ILE A 200 -1.79 -1.36 -14.84
N GLY A 201 -2.08 -0.83 -16.03
CA GLY A 201 -2.71 -1.57 -17.13
C GLY A 201 -3.99 -2.28 -16.70
N ASP A 202 -4.04 -3.60 -16.94
CA ASP A 202 -5.19 -4.47 -16.66
C ASP A 202 -5.51 -4.63 -15.16
N MET A 203 -4.65 -4.13 -14.27
CA MET A 203 -4.93 -4.10 -12.83
C MET A 203 -5.89 -2.98 -12.41
N LEU A 204 -6.26 -2.09 -13.33
CA LEU A 204 -7.32 -1.10 -13.13
C LEU A 204 -8.70 -1.79 -13.12
N ALA A 205 -9.45 -1.64 -12.03
CA ALA A 205 -10.81 -2.15 -11.93
C ALA A 205 -11.86 -1.11 -12.34
N ASP A 206 -11.72 0.14 -11.90
CA ASP A 206 -12.60 1.25 -12.31
C ASP A 206 -11.91 2.62 -12.13
N LEU A 207 -12.36 3.62 -12.90
CA LEU A 207 -11.95 5.02 -12.77
C LEU A 207 -13.18 5.93 -12.93
N ARG A 208 -13.48 6.71 -11.89
CA ARG A 208 -14.57 7.70 -11.91
C ARG A 208 -14.05 9.07 -11.53
N ILE A 209 -14.47 10.10 -12.27
CA ILE A 209 -14.20 11.50 -11.96
C ILE A 209 -15.53 12.21 -11.79
N ILE A 210 -15.69 12.87 -10.64
CA ILE A 210 -16.89 13.62 -10.27
C ILE A 210 -16.50 15.10 -10.19
N PRO A 211 -16.87 15.92 -11.18
CA PRO A 211 -16.47 17.33 -11.23
C PRO A 211 -16.97 18.18 -10.06
N HIS A 212 -18.19 17.92 -9.59
CA HIS A 212 -18.84 18.64 -8.50
C HIS A 212 -19.47 17.62 -7.55
N PRO A 213 -18.70 17.03 -6.64
CA PRO A 213 -19.19 16.05 -5.68
C PRO A 213 -20.29 16.63 -4.79
N HIS A 214 -21.35 15.86 -4.56
CA HIS A 214 -22.35 16.23 -3.56
C HIS A 214 -21.68 16.28 -2.16
N PRO A 215 -22.04 17.25 -1.28
CA PRO A 215 -21.43 17.40 0.04
C PRO A 215 -21.38 16.11 0.88
N GLU A 216 -22.41 15.27 0.79
CA GLU A 216 -22.47 13.99 1.53
C GLU A 216 -21.36 13.00 1.14
N LEU A 217 -20.83 13.09 -0.09
CA LEU A 217 -19.79 12.16 -0.53
C LEU A 217 -18.52 12.32 0.31
N TRP A 218 -18.24 13.54 0.79
CA TRP A 218 -17.06 13.84 1.61
C TRP A 218 -17.07 13.15 2.97
N ALA A 219 -18.24 12.72 3.47
CA ALA A 219 -18.32 11.92 4.69
C ALA A 219 -17.80 10.47 4.48
N LEU A 220 -17.68 10.03 3.23
CA LEU A 220 -17.19 8.70 2.86
C LEU A 220 -15.68 8.68 2.56
N VAL A 221 -15.05 9.85 2.43
CA VAL A 221 -13.66 10.02 1.99
C VAL A 221 -12.74 10.16 3.20
#